data_AF-A0A8J6KIL5-F1
#
_entry.id   AF-A0A8J6KIL5-F1
#
_cell.length_a   1.000
_cell.length_b   1.000
_cell.length_c   1.000
_cell.angle_alpha   90.00
_cell.angle_beta   90.00
_cell.angle_gamma   90.00
#
_symmetry.space_group_name_H-M   'P 1'
#
loop_
_entity.id
_entity.type
_entity.pdbx_description
1 polymer ?
#
loop_
_entity_poly.entity_id
_entity_poly.type
_entity_poly.pdbx_seq_one_letter_code
_entity_poly.pdbx_strand_id
1 'polypeptide(L)'
;MCYVCLQRAQRNFPLYYGDERRRREMEDERLMQQYQILKDQEAFFKNQMKSMAAREQNQKNAAYNLGVAEAIRSHKNEKPEFYKSFLFDKRPLSPEINAFKQGEYSQSLLKQMESKREKEIKQRQNRELMDRLEQVQLTEELAAQRAQYLKEKMEETQYYKRALDAQVKNKPSQLPMFEPDSAEPIFGKDEGEMKAEKRKREQSCMKHQMEAAASLKRNAILNQLVDQRRDLQMLQRTQREHLADRAAELDRVNRINQCLQEDWDRSLYMKKQRDLEEKAFERASDKLFLLDQCEKYRRCRQCQRRTSNVGESNVWPLNKFLQGSRLLV
;
A
#
# COMPACT_ATOMS: atom_id res chain seq x y z
N MET A 1 -8.58 -27.27 65.70
CA MET A 1 -7.26 -26.70 66.07
C MET A 1 -7.52 -25.41 66.84
N CYS A 2 -7.02 -25.23 68.07
CA CYS A 2 -7.31 -24.02 68.85
C CYS A 2 -6.45 -22.83 68.37
N TYR A 3 -6.93 -21.62 68.65
CA TYR A 3 -6.34 -20.35 68.20
C TYR A 3 -4.84 -20.22 68.54
N VAL A 4 -4.40 -20.80 69.67
CA VAL A 4 -2.99 -20.77 70.11
C VAL A 4 -2.10 -21.76 69.33
N CYS A 5 -2.65 -22.91 68.91
CA CYS A 5 -1.93 -23.87 68.05
C CYS A 5 -1.80 -23.37 66.60
N LEU A 6 -2.79 -22.61 66.13
CA LEU A 6 -2.75 -21.88 64.85
C LEU A 6 -1.66 -20.79 64.88
N GLN A 7 -1.54 -20.05 66.00
CA GLN A 7 -0.52 -19.02 66.17
C GLN A 7 0.92 -19.57 66.24
N ARG A 8 1.11 -20.79 66.78
CA ARG A 8 2.45 -21.43 66.86
C ARG A 8 2.90 -21.98 65.51
N ALA A 9 1.99 -22.52 64.70
CA ALA A 9 2.29 -22.97 63.34
C ALA A 9 2.61 -21.81 62.38
N GLN A 10 2.08 -20.61 62.64
CA GLN A 10 2.32 -19.40 61.83
C GLN A 10 3.67 -18.71 62.09
N ARG A 11 4.43 -19.10 63.14
CA ARG A 11 5.60 -18.35 63.60
C ARG A 11 6.97 -18.84 63.09
N ASN A 12 7.05 -19.93 62.34
CA ASN A 12 8.30 -20.41 61.77
C ASN A 12 8.15 -20.63 60.26
N PHE A 13 8.61 -19.66 59.46
CA PHE A 13 8.82 -19.84 58.02
C PHE A 13 10.29 -19.58 57.67
N PRO A 14 10.99 -20.52 57.02
CA PRO A 14 12.38 -20.33 56.60
C PRO A 14 12.46 -19.29 55.48
N LEU A 15 13.37 -18.32 55.60
CA LEU A 15 13.63 -17.33 54.54
C LEU A 15 14.33 -18.01 53.37
N TYR A 16 13.58 -18.22 52.28
CA TYR A 16 14.09 -18.71 51.01
C TYR A 16 14.43 -17.51 50.12
N TYR A 17 15.69 -17.33 49.73
CA TYR A 17 16.12 -16.28 48.78
C TYR A 17 15.51 -16.42 47.37
N GLY A 18 14.75 -17.49 47.12
CA GLY A 18 13.89 -17.60 45.95
C GLY A 18 12.74 -16.58 45.94
N ASP A 19 12.29 -16.11 47.11
CA ASP A 19 11.28 -15.06 47.20
C ASP A 19 11.83 -13.70 46.80
N GLU A 20 13.08 -13.39 47.15
CA GLU A 20 13.75 -12.18 46.67
C GLU A 20 14.01 -12.22 45.16
N ARG A 21 14.42 -13.38 44.63
CA ARG A 21 14.57 -13.56 43.17
C ARG A 21 13.22 -13.39 42.45
N ARG A 22 12.16 -14.04 42.95
CA ARG A 22 10.80 -13.87 42.40
C ARG A 22 10.31 -12.43 42.54
N ARG A 23 10.63 -11.71 43.63
CA ARG A 23 10.29 -10.28 43.75
C ARG A 23 11.00 -9.45 42.70
N ARG A 24 12.29 -9.68 42.45
CA ARG A 24 13.02 -9.00 41.38
C ARG A 24 12.45 -9.32 40.00
N GLU A 25 12.14 -10.57 39.71
CA GLU A 25 11.50 -10.98 38.45
C GLU A 25 10.11 -10.31 38.29
N MET A 26 9.31 -10.23 39.35
CA MET A 26 8.02 -9.52 39.33
C MET A 26 8.19 -8.00 39.16
N GLU A 27 9.24 -7.40 39.75
CA GLU A 27 9.57 -5.98 39.57
C GLU A 27 10.00 -5.68 38.13
N ASP A 28 10.84 -6.54 37.55
CA ASP A 28 11.29 -6.46 36.15
C ASP A 28 10.11 -6.67 35.19
N GLU A 29 9.26 -7.67 35.42
CA GLU A 29 8.02 -7.88 34.64
C GLU A 29 7.09 -6.67 34.73
N ARG A 30 6.93 -6.08 35.92
CA ARG A 30 6.12 -4.89 36.12
C ARG A 30 6.70 -3.68 35.38
N LEU A 31 8.03 -3.52 35.38
CA LEU A 31 8.71 -2.46 34.63
C LEU A 31 8.51 -2.65 33.12
N MET A 32 8.65 -3.87 32.62
CA MET A 32 8.41 -4.21 31.20
C MET A 32 6.96 -3.96 30.80
N GLN A 33 5.99 -4.32 31.66
CA GLN A 33 4.57 -4.02 31.43
C GLN A 33 4.31 -2.51 31.40
N GLN A 34 4.90 -1.74 32.31
CA GLN A 34 4.78 -0.27 32.31
C GLN A 34 5.34 0.34 31.03
N TYR A 35 6.51 -0.12 30.59
CA TYR A 35 7.11 0.33 29.33
C TYR A 35 6.23 0.00 28.12
N GLN A 36 5.66 -1.20 28.09
CA GLN A 36 4.75 -1.61 27.02
C GLN A 36 3.47 -0.75 27.01
N ILE A 37 2.88 -0.49 28.19
CA ILE A 37 1.73 0.41 28.32
C ILE A 37 2.05 1.82 27.82
N LEU A 38 3.21 2.37 28.18
CA LEU A 38 3.66 3.70 27.71
C LEU A 38 3.80 3.74 26.18
N LYS A 39 4.39 2.69 25.59
CA LYS A 39 4.56 2.57 24.14
C LYS A 39 3.20 2.48 23.42
N ASP A 40 2.27 1.71 23.97
CA ASP A 40 0.92 1.56 23.42
C ASP A 40 0.11 2.85 23.55
N GLN A 41 0.27 3.58 24.66
CA GLN A 41 -0.29 4.93 24.83
C GLN A 41 0.28 5.92 23.81
N GLU A 42 1.59 5.93 23.59
CA GLU A 42 2.21 6.81 22.60
C GLU A 42 1.71 6.50 21.17
N ALA A 43 1.60 5.21 20.83
CA ALA A 43 1.03 4.77 19.56
C ALA A 43 -0.43 5.19 19.41
N PHE A 44 -1.23 5.05 20.49
CA PHE A 44 -2.62 5.50 20.53
C PHE A 44 -2.72 7.01 20.30
N PHE A 45 -1.93 7.82 20.99
CA PHE A 45 -1.91 9.28 20.80
C PHE A 45 -1.50 9.67 19.38
N LYS A 46 -0.47 9.03 18.80
CA LYS A 46 -0.06 9.27 17.41
C LYS A 46 -1.18 8.94 16.42
N ASN A 47 -1.89 7.83 16.63
CA ASN A 47 -3.01 7.45 15.78
C ASN A 47 -4.20 8.40 15.94
N GLN A 48 -4.50 8.83 17.17
CA GLN A 48 -5.55 9.81 17.44
C GLN A 48 -5.23 11.14 16.74
N MET A 49 -4.00 11.64 16.84
CA MET A 49 -3.56 12.86 16.16
C MET A 49 -3.68 12.75 14.64
N LYS A 50 -3.25 11.63 14.04
CA LYS A 50 -3.43 11.37 12.61
C LYS A 50 -4.91 11.36 12.20
N SER A 51 -5.76 10.71 13.00
CA SER A 51 -7.20 10.66 12.73
C SER A 51 -7.83 12.05 12.83
N MET A 52 -7.42 12.88 13.79
CA MET A 52 -7.93 14.25 13.94
C MET A 52 -7.49 15.13 12.77
N ALA A 53 -6.21 15.05 12.36
CA ALA A 53 -5.71 15.76 11.18
C ALA A 53 -6.46 15.35 9.90
N ALA A 54 -6.72 14.05 9.72
CA ALA A 54 -7.50 13.55 8.59
C ALA A 54 -8.95 14.06 8.61
N ARG A 55 -9.59 14.12 9.79
CA ARG A 55 -10.92 14.72 9.95
C ARG A 55 -10.93 16.19 9.59
N GLU A 56 -9.96 16.96 10.06
CA GLU A 56 -9.85 18.39 9.75
C GLU A 56 -9.66 18.62 8.24
N GLN A 57 -8.80 17.83 7.60
CA GLN A 57 -8.61 17.90 6.15
C GLN A 57 -9.89 17.53 5.40
N ASN A 58 -10.60 16.49 5.83
CA ASN A 58 -11.87 16.08 5.23
C ASN A 58 -12.96 17.15 5.42
N GLN A 59 -12.99 17.84 6.56
CA GLN A 59 -13.88 18.98 6.79
C GLN A 59 -13.56 20.15 5.86
N LYS A 60 -12.28 20.49 5.66
CA LYS A 60 -11.86 21.51 4.69
C LYS A 60 -12.29 21.14 3.27
N ASN A 61 -12.08 19.89 2.87
CA ASN A 61 -12.50 19.39 1.56
C ASN A 61 -14.04 19.42 1.41
N ALA A 62 -14.79 19.02 2.43
CA ALA A 62 -16.25 19.07 2.42
C ALA A 62 -16.79 20.50 2.34
N ALA A 63 -16.22 21.43 3.12
CA ALA A 63 -16.58 22.85 3.08
C ALA A 63 -16.28 23.47 1.70
N TYR A 64 -15.13 23.15 1.11
CA TYR A 64 -14.81 23.56 -0.26
C TYR A 64 -15.82 23.03 -1.27
N ASN A 65 -16.11 21.73 -1.23
CA ASN A 65 -17.07 21.10 -2.14
C ASN A 65 -18.48 21.66 -1.98
N LEU A 66 -18.91 21.93 -0.74
CA LEU A 66 -20.18 22.59 -0.45
C LEU A 66 -20.20 24.01 -1.00
N GLY A 67 -19.14 24.80 -0.80
CA GLY A 67 -19.04 26.15 -1.35
C GLY A 67 -19.07 26.18 -2.88
N VAL A 68 -18.38 25.24 -3.54
CA VAL A 68 -18.45 25.08 -4.99
C VAL A 68 -19.87 24.69 -5.43
N ALA A 69 -20.49 23.73 -4.76
CA ALA A 69 -21.85 23.30 -5.07
C ALA A 69 -22.89 24.41 -4.85
N GLU A 70 -22.73 25.22 -3.80
CA GLU A 70 -23.57 26.38 -3.53
C GLU A 70 -23.35 27.48 -4.55
N ALA A 71 -22.10 27.80 -4.93
CA ALA A 71 -21.83 28.76 -6.00
C ALA A 71 -22.49 28.33 -7.33
N ILE A 72 -22.41 27.05 -7.67
CA ILE A 72 -23.09 26.49 -8.86
C ILE A 72 -24.62 26.60 -8.73
N ARG A 73 -25.18 26.31 -7.55
CA ARG A 73 -26.64 26.43 -7.31
C ARG A 73 -27.11 27.87 -7.35
N SER A 74 -26.37 28.81 -6.74
CA SER A 74 -26.67 30.24 -6.75
C SER A 74 -26.63 30.78 -8.17
N HIS A 75 -25.61 30.44 -8.95
CA HIS A 75 -25.53 30.83 -10.36
C HIS A 75 -26.67 30.22 -11.23
N LYS A 76 -27.20 29.06 -10.85
CA LYS A 76 -28.38 28.46 -11.51
C LYS A 76 -29.70 29.06 -11.02
N ASN A 77 -29.76 29.54 -9.78
CA ASN A 77 -30.94 30.10 -9.13
C ASN A 77 -31.05 31.62 -9.27
N GLU A 78 -29.99 32.31 -9.72
CA GLU A 78 -30.06 33.67 -10.26
C GLU A 78 -30.98 33.65 -11.48
N LYS A 79 -32.28 33.79 -11.22
CA LYS A 79 -33.26 34.03 -12.26
C LYS A 79 -32.92 35.39 -12.88
N PRO A 80 -32.77 35.49 -14.22
CA PRO A 80 -32.71 36.79 -14.85
C PRO A 80 -33.96 37.57 -14.45
N GLU A 81 -33.77 38.85 -14.11
CA GLU A 81 -34.79 39.76 -13.63
C GLU A 81 -36.07 39.60 -14.47
N PHE A 82 -37.11 39.04 -13.85
CA PHE A 82 -38.33 38.68 -14.56
C PHE A 82 -39.00 39.97 -15.01
N TYR A 83 -38.94 40.26 -16.31
CA TYR A 83 -39.74 41.30 -16.92
C TYR A 83 -41.21 41.00 -16.65
N LYS A 84 -41.83 41.83 -15.80
CA LYS A 84 -43.28 41.85 -15.60
C LYS A 84 -43.94 42.39 -16.86
N SER A 85 -44.25 41.51 -17.79
CA SER A 85 -45.13 41.84 -18.91
C SER A 85 -45.68 40.56 -19.50
N PHE A 86 -46.83 40.17 -18.96
CA PHE A 86 -47.81 39.44 -19.72
C PHE A 86 -48.22 40.33 -20.92
N LEU A 87 -48.33 39.70 -22.10
CA LEU A 87 -48.69 40.24 -23.41
C LEU A 87 -47.53 40.89 -24.19
N PHE A 88 -46.96 40.17 -25.17
CA PHE A 88 -46.25 40.80 -26.29
C PHE A 88 -46.40 40.03 -27.61
N ASP A 89 -47.05 40.71 -28.55
CA ASP A 89 -47.26 40.41 -29.98
C ASP A 89 -45.98 40.43 -30.84
N LYS A 90 -44.78 40.52 -30.26
CA LYS A 90 -43.49 40.51 -30.98
C LYS A 90 -42.42 39.74 -30.22
N ARG A 91 -42.36 38.42 -30.44
CA ARG A 91 -41.29 37.55 -29.96
C ARG A 91 -40.00 37.84 -30.76
N PRO A 92 -38.86 38.19 -30.14
CA PRO A 92 -37.58 38.13 -30.82
C PRO A 92 -37.24 36.67 -31.14
N LEU A 93 -36.79 36.41 -32.37
CA LEU A 93 -36.41 35.08 -32.85
C LEU A 93 -35.29 34.51 -31.95
N SER A 94 -35.66 33.59 -31.05
CA SER A 94 -34.74 32.81 -30.21
C SER A 94 -33.57 32.11 -30.94
N PRO A 95 -33.59 31.84 -32.27
CA PRO A 95 -32.44 31.27 -32.98
C PRO A 95 -31.18 32.14 -33.01
N GLU A 96 -31.26 33.46 -33.17
CA GLU A 96 -30.07 34.31 -33.42
C GLU A 96 -29.22 34.54 -32.16
N ILE A 97 -29.88 34.75 -31.02
CA ILE A 97 -29.20 34.90 -29.71
C ILE A 97 -28.56 33.57 -29.27
N ASN A 98 -29.18 32.43 -29.61
CA ASN A 98 -28.60 31.12 -29.38
C ASN A 98 -27.40 30.83 -30.31
N ALA A 99 -27.44 31.29 -31.56
CA ALA A 99 -26.34 31.11 -32.51
C ALA A 99 -25.05 31.82 -32.05
N PHE A 100 -25.16 33.03 -31.49
CA PHE A 100 -23.99 33.76 -30.97
C PHE A 100 -23.33 33.03 -29.79
N LYS A 101 -24.14 32.61 -28.80
CA LYS A 101 -23.64 31.83 -27.65
C LYS A 101 -23.07 30.47 -28.06
N GLN A 102 -23.68 29.82 -29.04
CA GLN A 102 -23.19 28.56 -29.59
C GLN A 102 -21.82 28.74 -30.28
N GLY A 103 -21.61 29.89 -30.94
CA GLY A 103 -20.32 30.33 -31.45
C GLY A 103 -19.26 30.45 -30.34
N GLU A 104 -19.56 31.19 -29.27
CA GLU A 104 -18.65 31.34 -28.12
C GLU A 104 -18.31 30.00 -27.43
N TYR A 105 -19.29 29.11 -27.29
CA TYR A 105 -19.07 27.76 -26.75
C TYR A 105 -18.19 26.93 -27.66
N SER A 106 -18.41 26.97 -28.98
CA SER A 106 -17.57 26.26 -29.95
C SER A 106 -16.12 26.76 -29.91
N GLN A 107 -15.90 28.07 -29.82
CA GLN A 107 -14.56 28.65 -29.71
C GLN A 107 -13.88 28.27 -28.40
N SER A 108 -14.63 28.26 -27.29
CA SER A 108 -14.11 27.82 -25.98
C SER A 108 -13.73 26.34 -25.98
N LEU A 109 -14.54 25.50 -26.66
CA LEU A 109 -14.26 24.07 -26.82
C LEU A 109 -13.00 23.85 -27.67
N LEU A 110 -12.84 24.59 -28.77
CA LEU A 110 -11.64 24.53 -29.60
C LEU A 110 -10.38 24.89 -28.81
N LYS A 111 -10.42 25.98 -28.02
CA LYS A 111 -9.30 26.36 -27.13
C LYS A 111 -8.98 25.27 -26.10
N GLN A 112 -9.99 24.60 -25.56
CA GLN A 112 -9.77 23.47 -24.64
C GLN A 112 -9.12 22.28 -25.34
N MET A 113 -9.54 21.96 -26.57
CA MET A 113 -8.94 20.89 -27.37
C MET A 113 -7.48 21.20 -27.72
N GLU A 114 -7.18 22.44 -28.10
CA GLU A 114 -5.81 22.91 -28.36
C GLU A 114 -4.95 22.80 -27.11
N SER A 115 -5.41 23.31 -25.97
CA SER A 115 -4.69 23.20 -24.69
C SER A 115 -4.43 21.75 -24.29
N LYS A 116 -5.40 20.85 -24.53
CA LYS A 116 -5.22 19.42 -24.28
C LYS A 116 -4.14 18.81 -25.18
N ARG A 117 -4.18 19.10 -26.49
CA ARG A 117 -3.17 18.64 -27.45
C ARG A 117 -1.78 19.15 -27.10
N GLU A 118 -1.64 20.43 -26.73
CA GLU A 118 -0.36 21.00 -26.30
C GLU A 118 0.19 20.31 -25.05
N LYS A 119 -0.66 20.00 -24.07
CA LYS A 119 -0.26 19.26 -22.87
C LYS A 119 0.22 17.86 -23.20
N GLU A 120 -0.48 17.16 -24.09
CA GLU A 120 -0.08 15.82 -24.55
C GLU A 120 1.26 15.85 -25.29
N ILE A 121 1.49 16.85 -26.16
CA ILE A 121 2.76 17.04 -26.86
C ILE A 121 3.89 17.32 -25.87
N LYS A 122 3.70 18.26 -24.93
CA LYS A 122 4.69 18.57 -23.89
C LYS A 122 5.00 17.36 -23.01
N GLN A 123 3.98 16.59 -22.65
CA GLN A 123 4.17 15.38 -21.86
C GLN A 123 4.99 14.33 -22.63
N ARG A 124 4.74 14.17 -23.94
CA ARG A 124 5.54 13.28 -24.79
C ARG A 124 6.99 13.76 -24.89
N GLN A 125 7.22 15.04 -25.14
CA GLN A 125 8.55 15.64 -25.19
C GLN A 125 9.30 15.46 -23.87
N ASN A 126 8.63 15.64 -22.73
CA ASN A 126 9.23 15.43 -21.43
C ASN A 126 9.62 13.96 -21.22
N ARG A 127 8.79 13.00 -21.63
CA ARG A 127 9.14 11.57 -21.55
C ARG A 127 10.37 11.27 -22.41
N GLU A 128 10.39 11.73 -23.66
CA GLU A 128 11.54 11.54 -24.55
C GLU A 128 12.82 12.19 -24.01
N LEU A 129 12.72 13.35 -23.35
CA LEU A 129 13.84 13.99 -22.69
C LEU A 129 14.36 13.16 -21.51
N MET A 130 13.46 12.62 -20.67
CA MET A 130 13.84 11.76 -19.55
C MET A 130 14.52 10.48 -20.05
N ASP A 131 13.96 9.82 -21.07
CA ASP A 131 14.55 8.61 -21.65
C ASP A 131 15.96 8.88 -22.20
N ARG A 132 16.19 10.03 -22.83
CA ARG A 132 17.52 10.44 -23.31
C ARG A 132 18.50 10.71 -22.16
N LEU A 133 18.04 11.36 -21.09
CA LEU A 133 18.87 11.61 -19.91
C LEU A 133 19.29 10.29 -19.24
N GLU A 134 18.37 9.34 -19.11
CA GLU A 134 18.66 8.01 -18.56
C GLU A 134 19.67 7.26 -19.44
N GLN A 135 19.53 7.34 -20.77
CA GLN A 135 20.52 6.74 -21.69
C GLN A 135 21.91 7.37 -21.52
N VAL A 136 22.00 8.69 -21.41
CA VAL A 136 23.29 9.37 -21.20
C VAL A 136 23.92 8.95 -19.87
N GLN A 137 23.15 8.94 -18.78
CA GLN A 137 23.63 8.49 -17.47
C GLN A 137 24.16 7.05 -17.53
N LEU A 138 23.42 6.14 -18.16
CA LEU A 138 23.87 4.75 -18.32
C LEU A 138 25.17 4.65 -19.13
N THR A 139 25.32 5.45 -20.19
CA THR A 139 26.55 5.47 -20.98
C THR A 139 27.75 6.02 -20.21
N GLU A 140 27.55 7.04 -19.37
CA GLU A 140 28.57 7.60 -18.48
C GLU A 140 29.00 6.58 -17.43
N GLU A 141 28.05 5.87 -16.81
CA GLU A 141 28.32 4.80 -15.85
C GLU A 141 29.13 3.66 -16.49
N LEU A 142 28.73 3.20 -17.68
CA LEU A 142 29.46 2.16 -18.43
C LEU A 142 30.87 2.63 -18.82
N ALA A 143 31.05 3.89 -19.20
CA ALA A 143 32.35 4.46 -19.50
C ALA A 143 33.23 4.53 -18.25
N ALA A 144 32.67 4.93 -17.11
CA ALA A 144 33.36 4.97 -15.82
C ALA A 144 33.80 3.56 -15.38
N GLN A 145 32.93 2.56 -15.51
CA GLN A 145 33.26 1.16 -15.23
C GLN A 145 34.39 0.65 -16.13
N ARG A 146 34.34 0.94 -17.44
CA ARG A 146 35.42 0.57 -18.38
C ARG A 146 36.75 1.24 -18.01
N ALA A 147 36.71 2.51 -17.62
CA ALA A 147 37.91 3.24 -17.20
C ALA A 147 38.50 2.68 -15.91
N GLN A 148 37.66 2.30 -14.93
CA GLN A 148 38.09 1.62 -13.71
C GLN A 148 38.74 0.27 -14.03
N TYR A 149 38.08 -0.57 -14.83
CA TYR A 149 38.62 -1.86 -15.26
C TYR A 149 39.97 -1.74 -15.96
N LEU A 150 40.13 -0.74 -16.85
CA LEU A 150 41.42 -0.50 -17.51
C LEU A 150 42.51 -0.05 -16.54
N LYS A 151 42.16 0.78 -15.53
CA LYS A 151 43.10 1.17 -14.48
C LYS A 151 43.55 -0.03 -13.65
N GLU A 152 42.60 -0.83 -13.16
CA GLU A 152 42.87 -2.05 -12.39
C GLU A 152 43.78 -3.00 -13.18
N LYS A 153 43.45 -3.26 -14.45
CA LYS A 153 44.27 -4.10 -15.33
C LYS A 153 45.69 -3.54 -15.51
N MET A 154 45.85 -2.22 -15.63
CA MET A 154 47.17 -1.59 -15.71
C MET A 154 47.95 -1.76 -14.40
N GLU A 155 47.30 -1.55 -13.26
CA GLU A 155 47.91 -1.74 -11.94
C GLU A 155 48.34 -3.20 -11.74
N GLU A 156 47.49 -4.17 -12.04
CA GLU A 156 47.82 -5.60 -12.02
C GLU A 156 49.02 -5.93 -12.91
N THR A 157 49.06 -5.38 -14.13
CA THR A 157 50.17 -5.56 -15.06
C THR A 157 51.47 -4.97 -14.49
N GLN A 158 51.39 -3.80 -13.85
CA GLN A 158 52.55 -3.18 -13.18
C GLN A 158 53.01 -3.99 -11.97
N TYR A 159 52.10 -4.50 -11.14
CA TYR A 159 52.42 -5.38 -10.02
C TYR A 159 53.11 -6.66 -10.50
N TYR A 160 52.57 -7.29 -11.53
CA TYR A 160 53.18 -8.47 -12.14
C TYR A 160 54.58 -8.19 -12.70
N LYS A 161 54.75 -7.08 -13.42
CA LYS A 161 56.06 -6.65 -13.90
C LYS A 161 57.06 -6.44 -12.76
N ARG A 162 56.66 -5.75 -11.69
CA ARG A 162 57.51 -5.55 -10.50
C ARG A 162 57.91 -6.88 -9.86
N ALA A 163 57.00 -7.84 -9.79
CA ALA A 163 57.30 -9.17 -9.28
C ALA A 163 58.34 -9.90 -10.16
N LEU A 164 58.20 -9.84 -11.48
CA LEU A 164 59.19 -10.40 -12.41
C LEU A 164 60.55 -9.70 -12.31
N ASP A 165 60.56 -8.36 -12.25
CA ASP A 165 61.80 -7.59 -12.09
C ASP A 165 62.51 -7.96 -10.78
N ALA A 166 61.76 -8.20 -9.69
CA ALA A 166 62.30 -8.69 -8.43
C ALA A 166 62.87 -10.10 -8.56
N GLN A 167 62.20 -11.00 -9.29
CA GLN A 167 62.72 -12.34 -9.58
C GLN A 167 64.02 -12.29 -10.39
N VAL A 168 64.12 -11.37 -11.36
CA VAL A 168 65.34 -11.18 -12.17
C VAL A 168 66.47 -10.59 -11.33
N LYS A 169 66.20 -9.59 -10.48
CA LYS A 169 67.19 -9.00 -9.57
C LYS A 169 67.72 -10.00 -8.54
N ASN A 170 66.83 -10.84 -8.02
CA ASN A 170 67.17 -11.90 -7.07
C ASN A 170 67.55 -13.22 -7.78
N LYS A 171 67.73 -13.20 -9.11
CA LYS A 171 68.16 -14.37 -9.85
C LYS A 171 69.60 -14.67 -9.42
N PRO A 172 69.86 -15.85 -8.84
CA PRO A 172 71.23 -16.22 -8.47
C PRO A 172 72.12 -16.11 -9.71
N SER A 173 73.34 -15.61 -9.50
CA SER A 173 74.37 -15.45 -10.53
C SER A 173 74.38 -16.69 -11.42
N GLN A 174 74.38 -16.50 -12.74
CA GLN A 174 74.61 -17.63 -13.63
C GLN A 174 75.93 -18.27 -13.18
N LEU A 175 75.86 -19.57 -12.86
CA LEU A 175 77.06 -20.37 -12.68
C LEU A 175 77.98 -20.10 -13.87
N PRO A 176 79.31 -20.02 -13.65
CA PRO A 176 80.26 -19.72 -14.71
C PRO A 176 79.94 -20.56 -15.94
N MET A 177 79.99 -19.90 -17.10
CA MET A 177 79.77 -20.52 -18.40
C MET A 177 80.60 -21.80 -18.46
N PHE A 178 79.92 -22.94 -18.56
CA PHE A 178 80.56 -24.25 -18.67
C PHE A 178 81.45 -24.21 -19.91
N GLU A 179 82.77 -24.15 -19.71
CA GLU A 179 83.75 -24.29 -20.78
C GLU A 179 83.73 -25.76 -21.23
N PRO A 180 83.35 -26.06 -22.48
CA PRO A 180 83.41 -27.40 -22.99
C PRO A 180 84.87 -27.80 -23.19
N ASP A 181 85.32 -28.88 -22.53
CA ASP A 181 86.67 -29.44 -22.69
C ASP A 181 86.95 -30.06 -24.09
N SER A 182 86.07 -29.87 -25.07
CA SER A 182 86.19 -30.48 -26.40
C SER A 182 85.57 -29.65 -27.53
N ALA A 183 86.25 -29.60 -28.68
CA ALA A 183 85.86 -28.88 -29.90
C ALA A 183 84.73 -29.55 -30.73
N GLU A 184 84.00 -30.51 -30.15
CA GLU A 184 82.86 -31.17 -30.78
C GLU A 184 81.54 -30.59 -30.24
N PRO A 185 80.48 -30.45 -31.06
CA PRO A 185 79.20 -29.93 -30.59
C PRO A 185 78.60 -30.88 -29.54
N ILE A 186 78.62 -30.48 -28.26
CA ILE A 186 78.14 -31.33 -27.14
C ILE A 186 76.61 -31.51 -27.17
N PHE A 187 75.86 -30.61 -27.81
CA PHE A 187 74.43 -30.81 -28.10
C PHE A 187 74.19 -30.94 -29.60
N GLY A 188 73.46 -32.01 -29.95
CA GLY A 188 73.22 -32.46 -31.31
C GLY A 188 72.50 -31.45 -32.20
N LYS A 189 72.69 -31.65 -33.51
CA LYS A 189 72.11 -30.88 -34.61
C LYS A 189 70.58 -31.06 -34.73
N ASP A 190 69.79 -30.66 -33.72
CA ASP A 190 68.33 -30.90 -33.67
C ASP A 190 67.44 -29.64 -33.77
N GLU A 191 67.96 -28.55 -34.32
CA GLU A 191 67.17 -27.36 -34.69
C GLU A 191 65.96 -27.70 -35.59
N GLY A 192 66.07 -28.76 -36.40
CA GLY A 192 64.98 -29.27 -37.24
C GLY A 192 63.86 -29.94 -36.45
N GLU A 193 64.20 -30.77 -35.47
CA GLU A 193 63.25 -31.46 -34.60
C GLU A 193 62.53 -30.46 -33.67
N MET A 194 63.26 -29.50 -33.10
CA MET A 194 62.67 -28.42 -32.28
C MET A 194 61.67 -27.56 -33.07
N LYS A 195 61.96 -27.25 -34.34
CA LYS A 195 61.02 -26.53 -35.22
C LYS A 195 59.80 -27.38 -35.60
N ALA A 196 59.99 -28.68 -35.81
CA ALA A 196 58.90 -29.61 -36.06
C ALA A 196 57.99 -29.77 -34.83
N GLU A 197 58.58 -29.83 -33.63
CA GLU A 197 57.84 -29.92 -32.38
C GLU A 197 57.08 -28.63 -32.08
N LYS A 198 57.68 -27.45 -32.35
CA LYS A 198 56.98 -26.16 -32.25
C LYS A 198 55.75 -26.11 -33.15
N ARG A 199 55.87 -26.57 -34.41
CA ARG A 199 54.73 -26.66 -35.34
C ARG A 199 53.64 -27.62 -34.85
N LYS A 200 54.01 -28.77 -34.26
CA LYS A 200 53.05 -29.70 -33.64
C LYS A 200 52.31 -29.06 -32.47
N ARG A 201 53.02 -28.31 -31.61
CA ARG A 201 52.43 -27.57 -30.48
C ARG A 201 51.47 -26.48 -30.95
N GLU A 202 51.84 -25.73 -31.99
CA GLU A 202 50.99 -24.70 -32.61
C GLU A 202 49.72 -25.31 -33.21
N GLN A 203 49.83 -26.43 -33.93
CA GLN A 203 48.67 -27.15 -34.47
C GLN A 203 47.77 -27.70 -33.36
N SER A 204 48.33 -28.24 -32.28
CA SER A 204 47.57 -28.71 -31.12
C SER A 204 46.84 -27.55 -30.43
N CYS A 205 47.50 -26.40 -30.27
CA CYS A 205 46.89 -25.20 -29.69
C CYS A 205 45.74 -24.69 -30.56
N MET A 206 45.94 -24.60 -31.88
CA MET A 206 44.88 -24.24 -32.83
C MET A 206 43.69 -25.20 -32.76
N LYS A 207 43.95 -26.51 -32.68
CA LYS A 207 42.89 -27.52 -32.53
C LYS A 207 42.09 -27.31 -31.25
N HIS A 208 42.76 -27.10 -30.11
CA HIS A 208 42.09 -26.83 -28.83
C HIS A 208 41.27 -25.53 -28.87
N GLN A 209 41.77 -24.48 -29.52
CA GLN A 209 41.02 -23.23 -29.68
C GLN A 209 39.74 -23.43 -30.51
N MET A 210 39.82 -24.20 -31.59
CA MET A 210 38.65 -24.53 -32.42
C MET A 210 37.64 -25.39 -31.66
N GLU A 211 38.10 -26.36 -30.87
CA GLU A 211 37.26 -27.20 -30.03
C GLU A 211 36.58 -26.39 -28.91
N ALA A 212 37.31 -25.45 -28.27
CA ALA A 212 36.77 -24.54 -27.27
C ALA A 212 35.74 -23.56 -27.88
N ALA A 213 36.00 -23.02 -29.06
CA ALA A 213 35.03 -22.18 -29.76
C ALA A 213 33.76 -22.97 -30.13
N ALA A 214 33.91 -24.23 -30.55
CA ALA A 214 32.78 -25.10 -30.84
C ALA A 214 32.00 -25.48 -29.56
N SER A 215 32.68 -25.74 -28.44
CA SER A 215 32.02 -26.05 -27.17
C SER A 215 31.26 -24.84 -26.61
N LEU A 216 31.82 -23.64 -26.71
CA LEU A 216 31.13 -22.40 -26.34
C LEU A 216 29.86 -22.19 -27.16
N LYS A 217 29.92 -22.42 -28.48
CA LYS A 217 28.73 -22.36 -29.36
C LYS A 217 27.67 -23.38 -28.96
N ARG A 218 28.06 -24.63 -28.67
CA ARG A 218 27.12 -25.67 -28.20
C ARG A 218 26.49 -25.29 -26.87
N ASN A 219 27.28 -24.80 -25.91
CA ASN A 219 26.79 -24.37 -24.61
C ASN A 219 25.82 -23.20 -24.73
N ALA A 220 26.11 -22.23 -25.60
CA ALA A 220 25.20 -21.11 -25.87
C ALA A 220 23.84 -21.60 -26.41
N ILE A 221 23.84 -22.54 -27.36
CA ILE A 221 22.60 -23.13 -27.90
C ILE A 221 21.84 -23.89 -26.81
N LEU A 222 22.54 -24.70 -25.99
CA LEU A 222 21.91 -25.44 -24.90
C LEU A 222 21.27 -24.50 -23.87
N ASN A 223 21.95 -23.42 -23.50
CA ASN A 223 21.41 -22.42 -22.59
C ASN A 223 20.17 -21.75 -23.18
N GLN A 224 20.21 -21.35 -24.46
CA GLN A 224 19.04 -20.79 -25.15
C GLN A 224 17.85 -21.74 -25.13
N LEU A 225 18.05 -23.04 -25.35
CA LEU A 225 16.97 -24.04 -25.28
C LEU A 225 16.40 -24.20 -23.87
N VAL A 226 17.26 -24.13 -22.85
CA VAL A 226 16.81 -24.17 -21.45
C VAL A 226 15.98 -22.94 -21.10
N ASP A 227 16.41 -21.75 -21.54
CA ASP A 227 15.70 -20.51 -21.29
C ASP A 227 14.35 -20.48 -22.04
N GLN A 228 14.32 -20.88 -23.32
CA GLN A 228 13.06 -21.05 -24.06
C GLN A 228 12.08 -21.99 -23.35
N ARG A 229 12.57 -23.10 -22.78
CA ARG A 229 11.72 -24.02 -22.00
C ARG A 229 11.18 -23.37 -20.74
N ARG A 230 11.99 -22.56 -20.03
CA ARG A 230 11.55 -21.82 -18.85
C ARG A 230 10.49 -20.78 -19.22
N ASP A 231 10.69 -20.05 -20.32
CA ASP A 231 9.75 -19.06 -20.81
C ASP A 231 8.40 -19.70 -21.16
N LEU A 232 8.40 -20.83 -21.86
CA LEU A 232 7.18 -21.58 -22.16
C LEU A 232 6.45 -22.05 -20.89
N GLN A 233 7.19 -22.53 -19.88
CA GLN A 233 6.59 -22.91 -18.61
C GLN A 233 5.99 -21.71 -17.86
N MET A 234 6.65 -20.55 -17.91
CA MET A 234 6.14 -19.32 -17.32
C MET A 234 4.86 -18.87 -18.04
N LEU A 235 4.85 -18.84 -19.38
CA LEU A 235 3.66 -18.50 -20.16
C LEU A 235 2.48 -19.44 -19.87
N GLN A 236 2.73 -20.74 -19.74
CA GLN A 236 1.70 -21.71 -19.37
C GLN A 236 1.15 -21.47 -17.96
N ARG A 237 2.00 -21.08 -16.99
CA ARG A 237 1.55 -20.70 -15.64
C ARG A 237 0.70 -19.45 -15.68
N THR A 238 1.17 -18.39 -16.33
CA THR A 238 0.43 -17.13 -16.49
C THR A 238 -0.93 -17.34 -17.16
N GLN A 239 -1.00 -18.19 -18.18
CA GLN A 239 -2.27 -18.53 -18.83
C GLN A 239 -3.24 -19.23 -17.87
N ARG A 240 -2.74 -20.18 -17.05
CA ARG A 240 -3.56 -20.89 -16.05
C ARG A 240 -4.05 -19.94 -14.96
N GLU A 241 -3.19 -19.06 -14.47
CA GLU A 241 -3.53 -18.04 -13.47
C GLU A 241 -4.60 -17.08 -14.01
N HIS A 242 -4.43 -16.57 -15.22
CA HIS A 242 -5.42 -15.70 -15.86
C HIS A 242 -6.79 -16.39 -16.04
N LEU A 243 -6.80 -17.68 -16.40
CA LEU A 243 -8.05 -18.45 -16.49
C LEU A 243 -8.69 -18.64 -15.11
N ALA A 244 -7.89 -18.92 -14.07
CA ALA A 244 -8.36 -19.05 -12.70
C ALA A 244 -8.94 -17.72 -12.17
N ASP A 245 -8.29 -16.59 -12.46
CA ASP A 245 -8.78 -15.26 -12.08
C ASP A 245 -10.11 -14.92 -12.74
N ARG A 246 -10.26 -15.25 -14.04
CA ARG A 246 -11.53 -15.11 -14.75
C ARG A 246 -12.63 -15.96 -14.13
N ALA A 247 -12.33 -17.22 -13.79
CA ALA A 247 -13.30 -18.09 -13.13
C ALA A 247 -13.68 -17.55 -11.74
N ALA A 248 -12.70 -17.10 -10.96
CA ALA A 248 -12.93 -16.53 -9.63
C ALA A 248 -13.77 -15.24 -9.70
N GLU A 249 -13.57 -14.39 -10.70
CA GLU A 249 -14.40 -13.20 -10.89
C GLU A 249 -15.84 -13.56 -11.24
N LEU A 250 -16.05 -14.51 -12.14
CA LEU A 250 -17.39 -15.01 -12.44
C LEU A 250 -18.06 -15.60 -11.19
N ASP A 251 -17.33 -16.37 -10.38
CA ASP A 251 -17.85 -16.93 -9.13
C ASP A 251 -18.18 -15.84 -8.10
N ARG A 252 -17.40 -14.75 -8.05
CA ARG A 252 -17.70 -13.60 -7.18
C ARG A 252 -18.99 -12.91 -7.61
N VAL A 253 -19.12 -12.60 -8.91
CA VAL A 253 -20.31 -11.96 -9.47
C VAL A 253 -21.55 -12.85 -9.27
N ASN A 254 -21.44 -14.15 -9.53
CA ASN A 254 -22.52 -15.11 -9.33
C ASN A 254 -22.97 -15.17 -7.87
N ARG A 255 -22.02 -15.19 -6.92
CA ARG A 255 -22.33 -15.15 -5.48
C ARG A 255 -23.07 -13.87 -5.09
N ILE A 256 -22.61 -12.71 -5.58
CA ILE A 256 -23.28 -11.42 -5.30
C ILE A 256 -24.71 -11.45 -5.86
N ASN A 257 -24.89 -11.90 -7.10
CA ASN A 257 -26.20 -11.99 -7.72
C ASN A 257 -27.13 -12.93 -6.96
N GLN A 258 -26.63 -14.08 -6.51
CA GLN A 258 -27.39 -15.03 -5.71
C GLN A 258 -27.82 -14.42 -4.37
N CYS A 259 -26.91 -13.76 -3.64
CA CYS A 259 -27.26 -13.07 -2.41
C CYS A 259 -28.33 -11.98 -2.64
N LEU A 260 -28.20 -11.19 -3.71
CA LEU A 260 -29.19 -10.15 -4.04
C LEU A 260 -30.56 -10.77 -4.37
N GLN A 261 -30.59 -11.89 -5.07
CA GLN A 261 -31.82 -12.62 -5.37
C GLN A 261 -32.48 -13.14 -4.09
N GLU A 262 -31.71 -13.75 -3.18
CA GLU A 262 -32.21 -14.21 -1.88
C GLU A 262 -32.75 -13.05 -1.03
N ASP A 263 -32.06 -11.91 -1.01
CA ASP A 263 -32.49 -10.71 -0.29
C ASP A 263 -33.76 -10.10 -0.89
N TRP A 264 -33.89 -10.15 -2.22
CA TRP A 264 -35.12 -9.75 -2.93
C TRP A 264 -36.29 -10.65 -2.56
N ASP A 265 -36.11 -11.98 -2.57
CA ASP A 265 -37.15 -12.94 -2.20
C ASP A 265 -37.59 -12.76 -0.74
N ARG A 266 -36.64 -12.55 0.18
CA ARG A 266 -36.92 -12.21 1.58
C ARG A 266 -37.69 -10.89 1.70
N SER A 267 -37.27 -9.86 0.97
CA SER A 267 -37.93 -8.55 0.99
C SER A 267 -39.35 -8.63 0.45
N LEU A 268 -39.57 -9.44 -0.58
CA LEU A 268 -40.89 -9.70 -1.15
C LEU A 268 -41.80 -10.43 -0.14
N TYR A 269 -41.27 -11.44 0.57
CA TYR A 269 -41.99 -12.11 1.64
C TYR A 269 -42.36 -11.15 2.78
N MET A 270 -41.39 -10.36 3.27
CA MET A 270 -41.59 -9.37 4.32
C MET A 270 -42.60 -8.29 3.92
N LYS A 271 -42.58 -7.85 2.66
CA LYS A 271 -43.59 -6.92 2.14
C LYS A 271 -44.98 -7.55 2.15
N LYS A 272 -45.13 -8.78 1.63
CA LYS A 272 -46.43 -9.50 1.67
C LYS A 272 -46.96 -9.64 3.10
N GLN A 273 -46.08 -9.95 4.06
CA GLN A 273 -46.46 -10.04 5.46
C GLN A 273 -46.93 -8.68 6.01
N ARG A 274 -46.18 -7.59 5.76
CA ARG A 274 -46.60 -6.24 6.16
C ARG A 274 -47.92 -5.82 5.51
N ASP A 275 -48.11 -6.10 4.23
CA ASP A 275 -49.37 -5.79 3.52
C ASP A 275 -50.55 -6.58 4.12
N LEU A 276 -50.33 -7.81 4.63
CA LEU A 276 -51.35 -8.59 5.33
C LEU A 276 -51.63 -8.04 6.73
N GLU A 277 -50.59 -7.64 7.47
CA GLU A 277 -50.70 -7.00 8.79
C GLU A 277 -51.43 -5.65 8.68
N GLU A 278 -51.12 -4.85 7.67
CA GLU A 278 -51.78 -3.58 7.39
C GLU A 278 -53.25 -3.79 7.04
N LYS A 279 -53.58 -4.74 6.16
CA LYS A 279 -54.98 -5.12 5.89
C LYS A 279 -55.71 -5.64 7.12
N ALA A 280 -55.02 -6.39 7.99
CA ALA A 280 -55.60 -6.87 9.24
C ALA A 280 -55.83 -5.72 10.23
N PHE A 281 -54.93 -4.74 10.26
CA PHE A 281 -55.04 -3.52 11.04
C PHE A 281 -56.18 -2.63 10.55
N GLU A 282 -56.31 -2.41 9.23
CA GLU A 282 -57.43 -1.67 8.64
C GLU A 282 -58.79 -2.34 8.89
N ARG A 283 -58.83 -3.68 8.91
CA ARG A 283 -60.05 -4.45 9.21
C ARG A 283 -60.37 -4.51 10.70
N ALA A 284 -59.40 -4.26 11.56
CA ALA A 284 -59.61 -4.21 12.99
C ALA A 284 -60.40 -2.93 13.32
N SER A 285 -61.61 -3.10 13.89
CA SER A 285 -62.41 -1.96 14.37
C SER A 285 -61.64 -1.12 15.39
N ASP A 286 -62.02 0.16 15.55
CA ASP A 286 -61.56 1.23 16.49
C ASP A 286 -61.52 0.86 18.00
N LYS A 287 -61.07 -0.34 18.35
CA LYS A 287 -60.98 -0.89 19.71
C LYS A 287 -59.63 -1.57 19.98
N LEU A 288 -58.69 -1.50 19.02
CA LEU A 288 -57.36 -2.09 19.16
C LEU A 288 -56.36 -1.14 19.83
N PHE A 289 -56.55 0.18 19.74
CA PHE A 289 -55.62 1.11 20.36
C PHE A 289 -55.77 1.09 21.88
N LEU A 290 -54.64 1.18 22.59
CA LEU A 290 -54.60 1.18 24.05
C LEU A 290 -55.50 2.28 24.66
N LEU A 291 -55.70 3.37 23.92
CA LEU A 291 -56.59 4.48 24.27
C LEU A 291 -58.07 4.08 24.23
N ASP A 292 -58.51 3.32 23.22
CA ASP A 292 -59.88 2.82 23.09
C ASP A 292 -60.21 1.74 24.13
N GLN A 293 -59.21 0.93 24.51
CA GLN A 293 -59.33 -0.05 25.59
C GLN A 293 -59.49 0.61 26.97
N CYS A 294 -59.06 1.86 27.12
CA CYS A 294 -59.18 2.61 28.37
C CYS A 294 -60.54 3.29 28.56
N GLU A 295 -61.42 3.32 27.55
CA GLU A 295 -62.78 3.90 27.69
C GLU A 295 -63.69 3.06 28.60
N LYS A 296 -63.40 1.75 28.73
CA LYS A 296 -64.18 0.82 29.55
C LYS A 296 -63.95 0.98 31.06
N TYR A 297 -62.93 1.72 31.48
CA TYR A 297 -62.58 1.91 32.89
C TYR A 297 -62.94 3.32 33.36
N ARG A 298 -63.85 3.43 34.33
CA ARG A 298 -64.18 4.72 34.98
C ARG A 298 -62.98 5.23 35.78
N ARG A 299 -62.35 6.29 35.29
CA ARG A 299 -61.18 6.92 35.94
C ARG A 299 -61.59 7.77 37.15
N CYS A 300 -60.75 7.75 38.19
CA CYS A 300 -60.90 8.55 39.40
C CYS A 300 -60.69 10.07 39.14
N ARG A 301 -61.19 10.94 40.02
CA ARG A 301 -61.05 12.42 39.87
C ARG A 301 -59.61 12.95 39.93
N GLN A 302 -58.63 12.21 40.46
CA GLN A 302 -57.20 12.55 40.35
C GLN A 302 -56.56 12.10 39.03
N CYS A 303 -57.13 11.06 38.42
CA CYS A 303 -56.73 10.44 37.17
C CYS A 303 -57.27 11.20 35.92
N GLN A 304 -58.14 12.20 36.14
CA GLN A 304 -58.73 13.09 35.14
C GLN A 304 -57.89 14.36 34.88
N ARG A 305 -56.66 14.43 35.40
CA ARG A 305 -55.76 15.53 35.06
C ARG A 305 -55.39 15.42 33.59
N ARG A 306 -55.74 16.47 32.83
CA ARG A 306 -55.44 16.60 31.41
C ARG A 306 -53.95 16.33 31.16
N THR A 307 -53.62 15.59 30.11
CA THR A 307 -52.25 15.41 29.62
C THR A 307 -51.60 16.71 29.12
N SER A 308 -52.36 17.82 29.08
CA SER A 308 -51.91 19.16 28.77
C SER A 308 -51.50 19.98 30.02
N ASN A 309 -51.16 19.36 31.15
CA ASN A 309 -50.73 20.10 32.34
C ASN A 309 -49.32 20.67 32.14
N VAL A 310 -49.26 21.86 31.56
CA VAL A 310 -48.04 22.66 31.43
C VAL A 310 -48.03 23.67 32.58
N GLY A 311 -47.26 23.37 33.62
CA GLY A 311 -46.87 24.37 34.63
C GLY A 311 -46.99 23.93 36.10
N GLU A 312 -45.98 24.34 36.87
CA GLU A 312 -45.98 24.55 38.32
C GLU A 312 -45.60 23.35 39.23
N SER A 313 -44.28 23.34 39.51
CA SER A 313 -43.49 22.65 40.56
C SER A 313 -44.16 21.58 41.43
N ASN A 314 -43.73 20.32 41.24
CA ASN A 314 -43.84 19.25 42.24
C ASN A 314 -42.52 19.08 43.00
N VAL A 315 -42.03 20.13 43.67
CA VAL A 315 -40.88 19.99 44.58
C VAL A 315 -41.41 19.81 45.99
N TRP A 316 -41.22 18.61 46.54
CA TRP A 316 -41.53 18.28 47.92
C TRP A 316 -40.58 19.04 48.87
N PRO A 317 -41.06 19.75 49.90
CA PRO A 317 -40.19 20.44 50.85
C PRO A 317 -39.65 19.43 51.87
N LEU A 318 -38.65 18.64 51.49
CA LEU A 318 -38.05 17.63 52.37
C LEU A 318 -36.54 17.79 52.57
N ASN A 319 -35.95 18.93 52.23
CA ASN A 319 -34.56 19.25 52.58
C ASN A 319 -34.42 20.72 52.96
N LYS A 320 -34.98 21.14 54.11
CA LYS A 320 -34.41 22.26 54.84
C LYS A 320 -33.24 21.72 55.65
N PHE A 321 -32.05 21.72 55.05
CA PHE A 321 -30.81 21.59 55.81
C PHE A 321 -30.79 22.71 56.86
N LEU A 322 -30.90 22.34 58.13
CA LEU A 322 -30.63 23.26 59.23
C LEU A 322 -29.12 23.55 59.22
N GLN A 323 -28.75 24.79 58.91
CA GLN A 323 -27.37 25.28 59.07
C GLN A 323 -26.96 25.07 60.54
N GLY A 324 -26.00 24.16 60.78
CA GLY A 324 -25.39 23.97 62.10
C GLY A 324 -25.07 22.55 62.54
N SER A 325 -25.44 21.49 61.81
CA SER A 325 -25.06 20.12 62.20
C SER A 325 -23.72 19.70 61.58
N ARG A 326 -22.65 19.80 62.36
CA ARG A 326 -21.39 19.07 62.12
C ARG A 326 -21.57 17.64 62.62
N LEU A 327 -21.57 16.67 61.72
CA LEU A 327 -21.21 15.29 62.05
C LEU A 327 -20.26 14.77 60.97
N LEU A 328 -18.99 14.70 61.34
CA LEU A 328 -17.96 13.82 60.79
C LEU A 328 -18.11 12.47 61.51
N VAL A 329 -18.40 11.40 60.78
CA VAL A 329 -17.77 10.06 60.80
C VAL A 329 -18.19 9.34 59.53
#